data_AF-A0AB34QVG9-F1
#
_entry.id   AF-A0AB34QVG9-F1
#
_cell.length_a   1.000
_cell.length_b   1.000
_cell.length_c   1.000
_cell.angle_alpha   90.00
_cell.angle_beta   90.00
_cell.angle_gamma   90.00
#
_symmetry.space_group_name_H-M   'P 1'
#
loop_
_entity.id
_entity.type
_entity.pdbx_description
1 polymer ?
#
loop_
_entity_poly.entity_id
_entity_poly.type
_entity_poly.pdbx_seq_one_letter_code
_entity_poly.pdbx_strand_id
1 'polypeptide(L)'
;MLDERRWTFVKVVLAIMIALSMLPLPVHAQGEGKQPDVLKQRMALYEKVAITTQVPWYVLAAVDQYEHNIRKSRRDLPKQKGVIGIYIPREMWIGPENPNKQDTSPLSIKVFDGIGLDGNGDGKASSDDDEDVLFTFAQYLLHYGNSIDQLKIALWDYYGRDQTVGIISSFMKLYQHYGHLDLGKHAFPLPVGADYSYRSTWGDARGFGGRRIHEGTDLFAHYGLPVRATSYGVIEMKGWNRFGGWRIGIRDIHNHYHYFAHLNGFAKGLKAGQIVEPGQVIGSVGSSGYGPPGTAGKFPPHLHYGMYKDNGRTEWSFDPYPHLRAWERAERKRH
;
A
#
# COMPACT_ATOMS: atom_id res chain seq x y z
N MET A 1 56.83 32.53 21.98
CA MET A 1 56.57 31.10 22.25
C MET A 1 55.17 30.88 22.87
N LEU A 2 54.13 31.54 22.33
CA LEU A 2 52.75 31.46 22.84
C LEU A 2 51.69 31.33 21.72
N ASP A 3 52.11 31.24 20.45
CA ASP A 3 51.17 31.29 19.31
C ASP A 3 50.95 29.91 18.63
N GLU A 4 51.94 29.01 18.67
CA GLU A 4 51.78 27.67 18.07
C GLU A 4 50.91 26.69 18.89
N ARG A 5 50.75 26.94 20.19
CA ARG A 5 49.93 26.08 21.08
C ARG A 5 48.43 26.32 20.94
N ARG A 6 48.00 27.49 20.44
CA ARG A 6 46.59 27.80 20.20
C ARG A 6 46.07 27.12 18.92
N TRP A 7 46.88 27.08 17.87
CA TRP A 7 46.51 26.45 16.59
C TRP A 7 46.49 24.92 16.63
N THR A 8 47.35 24.30 17.44
CA THR A 8 47.33 22.84 17.66
C THR A 8 46.11 22.41 18.47
N PHE A 9 45.69 23.19 19.48
CA PHE A 9 44.49 22.88 20.27
C PHE A 9 43.19 22.99 19.44
N VAL A 10 43.07 24.02 18.59
CA VAL A 10 41.91 24.20 17.70
C VAL A 10 41.83 23.07 16.65
N LYS A 11 42.97 22.62 16.10
CA LYS A 11 42.98 21.51 15.13
C LYS A 11 42.62 20.15 15.76
N VAL A 12 43.01 19.90 17.01
CA VAL A 12 42.65 18.67 17.73
C VAL A 12 41.17 18.67 18.12
N VAL A 13 40.62 19.80 18.57
CA VAL A 13 39.18 19.93 18.89
C VAL A 13 38.31 19.80 17.63
N LEU A 14 38.73 20.35 16.48
CA LEU A 14 38.00 20.22 15.22
C LEU A 14 38.07 18.79 14.65
N ALA A 15 39.20 18.10 14.81
CA ALA A 15 39.33 16.69 14.41
C ALA A 15 38.48 15.74 15.29
N ILE A 16 38.33 16.03 16.59
CA ILE A 16 37.45 15.27 17.49
C ILE A 16 35.97 15.55 17.16
N MET A 17 35.60 16.78 16.76
CA MET A 17 34.22 17.08 16.32
C MET A 17 33.87 16.48 14.95
N ILE A 18 34.84 16.27 14.06
CA ILE A 18 34.62 15.59 12.77
C ILE A 18 34.63 14.05 12.94
N ALA A 19 35.35 13.51 13.94
CA ALA A 19 35.30 12.09 14.26
C ALA A 19 34.02 11.67 15.00
N LEU A 20 33.35 12.59 15.71
CA LEU A 20 32.08 12.32 16.39
C LEU A 20 30.83 12.38 15.47
N SER A 21 30.96 12.88 14.24
CA SER A 21 29.85 12.95 13.26
C SER A 21 29.76 11.74 12.33
N MET A 22 30.66 10.76 12.47
CA MET A 22 30.67 9.50 11.70
C MET A 22 30.30 8.27 12.54
N LEU A 23 29.60 8.45 13.66
CA LEU A 23 28.92 7.33 14.30
C LEU A 23 27.68 6.98 13.46
N PRO A 24 27.54 5.73 12.97
CA PRO A 24 26.30 5.32 12.34
C PRO A 24 25.18 5.50 13.36
N LEU A 25 24.22 6.38 13.07
CA LEU A 25 22.97 6.42 13.82
C LEU A 25 22.44 4.98 13.84
N PRO A 26 22.11 4.41 15.02
CA PRO A 26 21.40 3.16 15.04
C PRO A 26 20.06 3.44 14.36
N VAL A 27 19.94 2.99 13.11
CA VAL A 27 18.63 2.80 12.48
C VAL A 27 17.89 1.94 13.48
N HIS A 28 16.95 2.55 14.19
CA HIS A 28 16.02 1.83 15.03
C HIS A 28 15.28 0.89 14.09
N ALA A 29 15.70 -0.37 14.07
CA ALA A 29 14.89 -1.47 13.65
C ALA A 29 13.69 -1.50 14.60
N GLN A 30 12.65 -0.73 14.28
CA GLN A 30 11.36 -0.89 14.92
C GLN A 30 10.79 -2.23 14.49
N GLY A 31 11.03 -3.23 15.33
CA GLY A 31 10.01 -4.19 15.74
C GLY A 31 9.68 -5.32 14.79
N GLU A 32 10.61 -6.26 14.59
CA GLU A 32 10.26 -7.61 14.11
C GLU A 32 9.35 -8.37 15.12
N GLY A 33 9.28 -7.92 16.39
CA GLY A 33 8.39 -8.48 17.42
C GLY A 33 7.07 -7.74 17.69
N LYS A 34 6.83 -6.55 17.13
CA LYS A 34 5.60 -5.74 17.39
C LYS A 34 4.50 -5.99 16.37
N GLN A 35 4.88 -6.23 15.12
CA GLN A 35 3.94 -6.42 14.02
C GLN A 35 3.09 -7.71 14.15
N PRO A 36 3.64 -8.87 14.59
CA PRO A 36 2.84 -10.07 14.78
C PRO A 36 1.76 -9.95 15.86
N ASP A 37 2.03 -9.16 16.91
CA ASP A 37 1.08 -8.96 18.02
C ASP A 37 -0.10 -8.06 17.59
N VAL A 38 0.18 -6.96 16.90
CA VAL A 38 -0.85 -6.06 16.37
C VAL A 38 -1.77 -6.76 15.36
N LEU A 39 -1.23 -7.62 14.48
CA LEU A 39 -2.06 -8.37 13.53
C LEU A 39 -2.99 -9.36 14.25
N LYS A 40 -2.55 -9.98 15.35
CA LYS A 40 -3.41 -10.85 16.17
C LYS A 40 -4.54 -10.06 16.83
N GLN A 41 -4.24 -8.89 17.39
CA GLN A 41 -5.25 -8.02 18.02
C GLN A 41 -6.30 -7.57 16.99
N ARG A 42 -5.86 -7.14 15.80
CA ARG A 42 -6.75 -6.77 14.69
C ARG A 42 -7.63 -7.95 14.25
N MET A 43 -7.06 -9.15 14.08
CA MET A 43 -7.83 -10.33 13.70
C MET A 43 -8.90 -10.67 14.74
N ALA A 44 -8.56 -10.64 16.04
CA ALA A 44 -9.51 -10.90 17.11
C ALA A 44 -10.69 -9.92 17.09
N LEU A 45 -10.43 -8.63 16.83
CA LEU A 45 -11.48 -7.62 16.66
C LEU A 45 -12.36 -7.90 15.44
N TYR A 46 -11.77 -8.24 14.28
CA TYR A 46 -12.55 -8.58 13.08
C TYR A 46 -13.43 -9.80 13.27
N GLU A 47 -12.91 -10.86 13.90
CA GLU A 47 -13.68 -12.08 14.17
C GLU A 47 -14.83 -11.80 15.14
N LYS A 48 -14.57 -11.06 16.22
CA LYS A 48 -15.59 -10.67 17.19
C LYS A 48 -16.73 -9.89 16.53
N VAL A 49 -16.41 -8.83 15.78
CA VAL A 49 -17.41 -8.02 15.09
C VAL A 49 -18.10 -8.80 13.97
N ALA A 50 -17.39 -9.66 13.26
CA ALA A 50 -17.99 -10.51 12.22
C ALA A 50 -19.05 -11.46 12.79
N ILE A 51 -18.83 -12.02 13.99
CA ILE A 51 -19.80 -12.90 14.65
C ILE A 51 -21.06 -12.13 15.03
N THR A 52 -20.93 -10.92 15.56
CA THR A 52 -22.08 -10.14 16.06
C THR A 52 -22.87 -9.47 14.94
N THR A 53 -22.22 -9.06 13.85
CA THR A 53 -22.84 -8.32 12.74
C THR A 53 -23.15 -9.18 11.52
N GLN A 54 -22.57 -10.38 11.43
CA GLN A 54 -22.57 -11.23 10.23
C GLN A 54 -21.86 -10.61 9.00
N VAL A 55 -21.18 -9.47 9.15
CA VAL A 55 -20.27 -8.94 8.12
C VAL A 55 -19.02 -9.81 8.09
N PRO A 56 -18.59 -10.37 6.93
CA PRO A 56 -17.43 -11.24 6.90
C PRO A 56 -16.15 -10.53 7.36
N TRP A 57 -15.32 -11.20 8.17
CA TRP A 57 -14.09 -10.61 8.74
C TRP A 57 -13.15 -10.01 7.68
N TYR A 58 -13.08 -10.62 6.48
CA TYR A 58 -12.21 -10.16 5.40
C TYR A 58 -12.70 -8.84 4.78
N VAL A 59 -13.99 -8.50 4.93
CA VAL A 59 -14.53 -7.18 4.55
C VAL A 59 -14.06 -6.13 5.52
N LEU A 60 -14.20 -6.39 6.83
CA LEU A 60 -13.73 -5.51 7.90
C LEU A 60 -12.21 -5.28 7.80
N ALA A 61 -11.44 -6.35 7.64
CA ALA A 61 -9.99 -6.30 7.46
C ALA A 61 -9.57 -5.51 6.22
N ALA A 62 -10.31 -5.64 5.11
CA ALA A 62 -10.03 -4.94 3.86
C ALA A 62 -10.23 -3.42 3.99
N VAL A 63 -11.34 -2.99 4.58
CA VAL A 63 -11.61 -1.57 4.84
C VAL A 63 -10.56 -1.01 5.78
N ASP A 64 -10.31 -1.71 6.89
CA ASP A 64 -9.34 -1.26 7.87
C ASP A 64 -7.93 -1.13 7.29
N GLN A 65 -7.50 -2.11 6.49
CA GLN A 65 -6.22 -2.05 5.81
C GLN A 65 -6.14 -0.88 4.83
N TYR A 66 -7.21 -0.60 4.09
CA TYR A 66 -7.29 0.57 3.22
C TYR A 66 -7.09 1.87 4.02
N GLU A 67 -7.81 2.03 5.12
CA GLU A 67 -7.71 3.20 5.99
C GLU A 67 -6.31 3.40 6.58
N HIS A 68 -5.66 2.32 7.03
CA HIS A 68 -4.25 2.31 7.42
C HIS A 68 -3.33 2.86 6.32
N ASN A 69 -3.56 2.47 5.06
CA ASN A 69 -2.77 2.94 3.93
C ASN A 69 -3.00 4.43 3.66
N ILE A 70 -4.25 4.88 3.70
CA ILE A 70 -4.62 6.29 3.46
C ILE A 70 -4.03 7.20 4.53
N ARG A 71 -4.16 6.82 5.82
CA ARG A 71 -3.62 7.58 6.97
C ARG A 71 -2.11 7.77 6.93
N LYS A 72 -1.36 6.81 6.38
CA LYS A 72 0.11 6.96 6.22
C LYS A 72 0.47 8.10 5.25
N SER A 73 -0.37 8.36 4.26
CA SER A 73 -0.18 9.41 3.24
C SER A 73 -0.93 10.71 3.50
N ARG A 74 -1.98 10.71 4.32
CA ARG A 74 -2.78 11.91 4.65
C ARG A 74 -2.37 12.51 5.99
N ARG A 75 -2.14 13.83 6.01
CA ARG A 75 -1.76 14.58 7.22
C ARG A 75 -2.91 15.38 7.82
N ASP A 76 -4.01 15.51 7.07
CA ASP A 76 -5.24 16.20 7.48
C ASP A 76 -6.17 15.34 8.35
N LEU A 77 -5.87 14.04 8.48
CA LEU A 77 -6.58 13.13 9.38
C LEU A 77 -6.02 13.18 10.80
N PRO A 78 -6.85 13.00 11.84
CA PRO A 78 -6.37 12.89 13.22
C PRO A 78 -5.46 11.68 13.38
N LYS A 79 -4.54 11.72 14.36
CA LYS A 79 -3.67 10.57 14.65
C LYS A 79 -4.51 9.37 15.10
N GLN A 80 -4.13 8.20 14.61
CA GLN A 80 -4.70 6.93 15.06
C GLN A 80 -4.34 6.70 16.53
N LYS A 81 -5.32 6.27 17.34
CA LYS A 81 -5.16 6.02 18.78
C LYS A 81 -5.05 4.53 19.11
N GLY A 82 -5.82 3.67 18.43
CA GLY A 82 -5.82 2.22 18.62
C GLY A 82 -5.13 1.44 17.50
N VAL A 83 -5.45 0.16 17.36
CA VAL A 83 -4.92 -0.75 16.32
C VAL A 83 -5.72 -0.72 15.02
N ILE A 84 -6.94 -0.20 15.06
CA ILE A 84 -7.82 -0.04 13.90
C ILE A 84 -7.54 1.32 13.24
N GLY A 85 -7.39 1.30 11.93
CA GLY A 85 -7.16 2.46 11.08
C GLY A 85 -8.45 3.15 10.63
N ILE A 86 -9.63 2.52 10.73
CA ILE A 86 -10.91 3.15 10.36
C ILE A 86 -11.07 4.52 11.04
N TYR A 87 -11.51 5.50 10.26
CA TYR A 87 -11.82 6.84 10.74
C TYR A 87 -13.23 7.23 10.33
N ILE A 88 -14.08 7.46 11.32
CA ILE A 88 -15.42 8.04 11.10
C ILE A 88 -15.35 9.52 11.49
N PRO A 89 -15.68 10.45 10.58
CA PRO A 89 -15.72 11.88 10.90
C PRO A 89 -16.62 12.15 12.11
N ARG A 90 -16.20 13.09 12.97
CA ARG A 90 -16.94 13.38 14.21
C ARG A 90 -18.39 13.73 13.91
N GLU A 91 -18.63 14.58 12.93
CA GLU A 91 -19.95 15.06 12.54
C GLU A 91 -20.88 13.92 12.11
N MET A 92 -20.32 12.84 11.55
CA MET A 92 -21.05 11.61 11.25
C MET A 92 -21.25 10.74 12.50
N TRP A 93 -20.22 10.65 13.36
CA TRP A 93 -20.28 9.85 14.59
C TRP A 93 -21.33 10.35 15.58
N ILE A 94 -21.25 11.63 15.99
CA ILE A 94 -22.14 12.20 17.02
C ILE A 94 -23.41 12.84 16.46
N GLY A 95 -23.46 13.06 15.13
CA GLY A 95 -24.52 13.81 14.46
C GLY A 95 -24.14 15.29 14.20
N PRO A 96 -24.56 15.88 13.06
CA PRO A 96 -24.11 17.21 12.63
C PRO A 96 -24.48 18.32 13.62
N GLU A 97 -25.67 18.26 14.21
CA GLU A 97 -26.24 19.28 15.09
C GLU A 97 -26.04 18.99 16.58
N ASN A 98 -25.26 17.96 16.93
CA ASN A 98 -25.01 17.63 18.34
C ASN A 98 -24.15 18.74 19.01
N PRO A 99 -24.66 19.42 20.05
CA PRO A 99 -23.91 20.46 20.76
C PRO A 99 -22.76 19.89 21.59
N ASN A 100 -22.86 18.63 22.02
CA ASN A 100 -21.81 17.95 22.78
C ASN A 100 -20.81 17.27 21.83
N LYS A 101 -19.64 17.89 21.63
CA LYS A 101 -18.62 17.36 20.71
C LYS A 101 -17.84 16.15 21.24
N GLN A 102 -18.09 15.74 22.49
CA GLN A 102 -17.51 14.56 23.13
C GLN A 102 -18.61 13.60 23.60
N ASP A 103 -19.78 13.67 22.97
CA ASP A 103 -20.88 12.78 23.30
C ASP A 103 -20.49 11.32 23.10
N THR A 104 -20.78 10.52 24.12
CA THR A 104 -20.55 9.07 24.14
C THR A 104 -21.83 8.33 24.52
N SER A 105 -22.95 9.03 24.75
CA SER A 105 -24.23 8.39 25.07
C SER A 105 -24.89 7.91 23.77
N PRO A 106 -25.08 6.59 23.57
CA PRO A 106 -25.68 6.09 22.33
C PRO A 106 -27.08 6.66 22.06
N LEU A 107 -27.88 6.88 23.11
CA LEU A 107 -29.21 7.49 22.99
C LEU A 107 -29.13 8.95 22.54
N SER A 108 -28.21 9.72 23.10
CA SER A 108 -28.02 11.13 22.74
C SER A 108 -27.49 11.27 21.31
N ILE A 109 -26.48 10.48 20.95
CA ILE A 109 -25.93 10.42 19.59
C ILE A 109 -27.03 10.15 18.56
N LYS A 110 -27.91 9.17 18.83
CA LYS A 110 -29.03 8.84 17.95
C LYS A 110 -30.05 9.97 17.80
N VAL A 111 -30.29 10.78 18.83
CA VAL A 111 -31.21 11.94 18.76
C VAL A 111 -30.72 12.98 17.75
N PHE A 112 -29.42 13.06 17.50
CA PHE A 112 -28.81 13.98 16.54
C PHE A 112 -28.45 13.32 15.20
N ASP A 113 -29.05 12.16 14.89
CA ASP A 113 -28.77 11.38 13.68
C ASP A 113 -27.31 10.95 13.52
N GLY A 114 -26.57 10.84 14.63
CA GLY A 114 -25.22 10.28 14.66
C GLY A 114 -25.24 8.75 14.55
N ILE A 115 -24.21 8.18 13.93
CA ILE A 115 -24.12 6.73 13.71
C ILE A 115 -23.38 5.98 14.81
N GLY A 116 -22.76 6.66 15.77
CA GLY A 116 -21.95 6.03 16.82
C GLY A 116 -22.74 5.02 17.66
N LEU A 117 -22.21 3.80 17.78
CA LEU A 117 -22.79 2.71 18.56
C LEU A 117 -21.79 2.17 19.60
N ASP A 118 -22.34 1.65 20.70
CA ASP A 118 -21.61 0.90 21.73
C ASP A 118 -21.44 -0.54 21.24
N GLY A 119 -20.24 -0.84 20.75
CA GLY A 119 -19.88 -2.15 20.18
C GLY A 119 -19.43 -3.15 21.22
N ASN A 120 -18.81 -2.68 22.31
CA ASN A 120 -18.24 -3.53 23.35
C ASN A 120 -19.19 -3.78 24.54
N GLY A 121 -20.30 -3.04 24.64
CA GLY A 121 -21.34 -3.16 25.65
C GLY A 121 -21.03 -2.45 26.98
N ASP A 122 -20.12 -1.47 27.00
CA ASP A 122 -19.73 -0.74 28.23
C ASP A 122 -20.66 0.44 28.57
N GLY A 123 -21.67 0.69 27.74
CA GLY A 123 -22.64 1.78 27.86
C GLY A 123 -22.22 3.06 27.13
N LYS A 124 -21.10 3.07 26.41
CA LYS A 124 -20.59 4.23 25.68
C LYS A 124 -20.35 3.90 24.21
N ALA A 125 -20.69 4.85 23.34
CA ALA A 125 -20.28 4.83 21.93
C ALA A 125 -19.08 5.76 21.74
N SER A 126 -17.88 5.24 21.97
CA SER A 126 -16.63 5.98 21.93
C SER A 126 -15.95 5.90 20.57
N SER A 127 -15.74 7.03 19.90
CA SER A 127 -14.94 7.07 18.65
C SER A 127 -13.44 6.80 18.87
N ASP A 128 -13.01 6.69 20.13
CA ASP A 128 -11.65 6.36 20.53
C ASP A 128 -11.48 4.87 20.89
N ASP A 129 -12.58 4.11 20.94
CA ASP A 129 -12.56 2.66 21.17
C ASP A 129 -12.60 1.92 19.82
N ASP A 130 -11.65 1.00 19.64
CA ASP A 130 -11.48 0.28 18.37
C ASP A 130 -12.66 -0.64 18.05
N GLU A 131 -13.30 -1.22 19.07
CA GLU A 131 -14.42 -2.13 18.89
C GLU A 131 -15.70 -1.37 18.57
N ASP A 132 -15.96 -0.25 19.25
CA ASP A 132 -17.07 0.65 18.93
C ASP A 132 -16.96 1.17 17.50
N VAL A 133 -15.76 1.60 17.08
CA VAL A 133 -15.52 2.10 15.71
C VAL A 133 -15.77 1.02 14.68
N LEU A 134 -15.20 -0.17 14.90
CA LEU A 134 -15.34 -1.28 13.97
C LEU A 134 -16.79 -1.78 13.88
N PHE A 135 -17.47 -1.90 15.02
CA PHE A 135 -18.88 -2.30 15.10
C PHE A 135 -19.79 -1.27 14.45
N THR A 136 -19.60 0.01 14.74
CA THR A 136 -20.34 1.12 14.11
C THR A 136 -20.19 1.08 12.60
N PHE A 137 -18.97 0.92 12.09
CA PHE A 137 -18.72 0.85 10.65
C PHE A 137 -19.35 -0.41 10.02
N ALA A 138 -19.29 -1.56 10.71
CA ALA A 138 -19.94 -2.78 10.25
C ALA A 138 -21.47 -2.61 10.14
N GLN A 139 -22.11 -1.96 11.12
CA GLN A 139 -23.53 -1.65 11.07
C GLN A 139 -23.87 -0.66 9.94
N TYR A 140 -23.02 0.33 9.68
CA TYR A 140 -23.16 1.22 8.53
C TYR A 140 -23.14 0.42 7.21
N LEU A 141 -22.21 -0.54 7.05
CA LEU A 141 -22.14 -1.35 5.84
C LEU A 141 -23.41 -2.17 5.58
N LEU A 142 -24.08 -2.62 6.64
CA LEU A 142 -25.30 -3.42 6.55
C LEU A 142 -26.53 -2.62 6.11
N HIS A 143 -26.45 -1.29 6.00
CA HIS A 143 -27.58 -0.43 5.61
C HIS A 143 -28.24 -0.88 4.30
N TYR A 144 -27.45 -1.31 3.32
CA TYR A 144 -27.93 -1.77 2.02
C TYR A 144 -28.21 -3.28 1.95
N GLY A 145 -27.84 -4.03 3.00
CA GLY A 145 -27.92 -5.50 3.08
C GLY A 145 -26.55 -6.16 3.33
N ASN A 146 -26.55 -7.50 3.38
CA ASN A 146 -25.39 -8.29 3.80
C ASN A 146 -24.66 -9.02 2.66
N SER A 147 -25.15 -8.92 1.41
CA SER A 147 -24.44 -9.47 0.26
C SER A 147 -23.23 -8.63 -0.11
N ILE A 148 -22.19 -9.25 -0.71
CA ILE A 148 -20.96 -8.53 -1.08
C ILE A 148 -21.23 -7.35 -2.03
N ASP A 149 -22.21 -7.45 -2.91
CA ASP A 149 -22.55 -6.35 -3.81
C ASP A 149 -23.25 -5.19 -3.09
N GLN A 150 -24.08 -5.48 -2.09
CA GLN A 150 -24.68 -4.46 -1.21
C GLN A 150 -23.64 -3.80 -0.31
N LEU A 151 -22.71 -4.56 0.24
CA LEU A 151 -21.60 -4.01 1.03
C LEU A 151 -20.72 -3.08 0.17
N LYS A 152 -20.52 -3.39 -1.12
CA LYS A 152 -19.82 -2.48 -2.05
C LYS A 152 -20.61 -1.20 -2.34
N ILE A 153 -21.94 -1.26 -2.39
CA ILE A 153 -22.78 -0.05 -2.49
C ILE A 153 -22.59 0.83 -1.24
N ALA A 154 -22.60 0.22 -0.04
CA ALA A 154 -22.33 0.95 1.19
C ALA A 154 -20.93 1.60 1.21
N LEU A 155 -19.90 0.89 0.73
CA LEU A 155 -18.56 1.45 0.59
C LEU A 155 -18.51 2.60 -0.42
N TRP A 156 -19.24 2.50 -1.53
CA TRP A 156 -19.33 3.58 -2.50
C TRP A 156 -20.01 4.81 -1.91
N ASP A 157 -21.09 4.63 -1.16
CA ASP A 157 -21.81 5.69 -0.46
C ASP A 157 -20.89 6.40 0.56
N TYR A 158 -20.10 5.63 1.33
CA TYR A 158 -19.17 6.17 2.31
C TYR A 158 -17.98 6.93 1.69
N TYR A 159 -17.35 6.36 0.66
CA TYR A 159 -16.10 6.86 0.10
C TYR A 159 -16.25 7.74 -1.14
N GLY A 160 -17.39 7.68 -1.83
CA GLY A 160 -17.70 8.44 -3.03
C GLY A 160 -16.79 8.17 -4.23
N ARG A 161 -16.10 7.01 -4.30
CA ARG A 161 -15.11 6.72 -5.35
C ARG A 161 -15.01 5.25 -5.74
N ASP A 162 -15.25 4.96 -7.02
CA ASP A 162 -15.15 3.60 -7.58
C ASP A 162 -13.76 2.99 -7.38
N GLN A 163 -12.70 3.78 -7.53
CA GLN A 163 -11.33 3.31 -7.33
C GLN A 163 -11.10 2.84 -5.88
N THR A 164 -11.67 3.54 -4.88
CA THR A 164 -11.61 3.12 -3.48
C THR A 164 -12.28 1.76 -3.30
N VAL A 165 -13.49 1.60 -3.83
CA VAL A 165 -14.23 0.32 -3.76
C VAL A 165 -13.46 -0.80 -4.46
N GLY A 166 -12.80 -0.51 -5.59
CA GLY A 166 -11.95 -1.46 -6.32
C GLY A 166 -10.72 -1.91 -5.53
N ILE A 167 -10.05 -0.97 -4.83
CA ILE A 167 -8.90 -1.27 -3.96
C ILE A 167 -9.35 -2.13 -2.77
N ILE A 168 -10.41 -1.72 -2.07
CA ILE A 168 -10.95 -2.48 -0.94
C ILE A 168 -11.40 -3.88 -1.41
N SER A 169 -12.07 -3.99 -2.56
CA SER A 169 -12.47 -5.27 -3.14
C SER A 169 -11.26 -6.17 -3.45
N SER A 170 -10.14 -5.60 -3.87
CA SER A 170 -8.89 -6.34 -4.08
C SER A 170 -8.34 -6.87 -2.76
N PHE A 171 -8.42 -6.10 -1.68
CA PHE A 171 -8.00 -6.54 -0.35
C PHE A 171 -8.92 -7.62 0.20
N MET A 172 -10.25 -7.48 0.03
CA MET A 172 -11.23 -8.51 0.38
C MET A 172 -10.86 -9.84 -0.27
N LYS A 173 -10.56 -9.80 -1.57
CA LYS A 173 -10.19 -10.99 -2.35
C LYS A 173 -8.92 -11.66 -1.82
N LEU A 174 -7.91 -10.88 -1.47
CA LEU A 174 -6.66 -11.40 -0.91
C LEU A 174 -6.88 -12.04 0.46
N TYR A 175 -7.54 -11.32 1.39
CA TYR A 175 -7.79 -11.84 2.74
C TYR A 175 -8.72 -13.06 2.74
N GLN A 176 -9.76 -13.06 1.91
CA GLN A 176 -10.63 -14.22 1.75
C GLN A 176 -9.86 -15.44 1.22
N HIS A 177 -8.92 -15.24 0.29
CA HIS A 177 -8.15 -16.33 -0.30
C HIS A 177 -7.12 -16.94 0.66
N TYR A 178 -6.35 -16.10 1.36
CA TYR A 178 -5.25 -16.57 2.21
C TYR A 178 -5.69 -16.89 3.65
N GLY A 179 -6.79 -16.31 4.13
CA GLY A 179 -7.28 -16.57 5.49
C GLY A 179 -6.46 -15.92 6.60
N HIS A 180 -5.49 -15.05 6.28
CA HIS A 180 -4.68 -14.34 7.27
C HIS A 180 -4.29 -12.93 6.79
N LEU A 181 -3.86 -12.09 7.74
CA LEU A 181 -3.51 -10.68 7.48
C LEU A 181 -2.08 -10.47 6.98
N ASP A 182 -1.16 -11.41 7.25
CA ASP A 182 0.25 -11.26 6.91
C ASP A 182 0.52 -11.52 5.42
N LEU A 183 0.34 -10.48 4.60
CA LEU A 183 0.62 -10.49 3.16
C LEU A 183 1.73 -9.50 2.79
N GLY A 184 2.68 -9.29 3.70
CA GLY A 184 3.76 -8.30 3.53
C GLY A 184 5.02 -8.79 2.82
N LYS A 185 5.05 -10.04 2.37
CA LYS A 185 6.21 -10.62 1.68
C LYS A 185 6.40 -9.99 0.29
N HIS A 186 7.66 -9.80 -0.07
CA HIS A 186 8.06 -9.28 -1.37
C HIS A 186 9.13 -10.16 -2.06
N ALA A 187 9.26 -10.01 -3.38
CA ALA A 187 10.28 -10.62 -4.23
C ALA A 187 10.84 -9.59 -5.22
N PHE A 188 12.06 -9.81 -5.71
CA PHE A 188 12.64 -9.00 -6.77
C PHE A 188 12.00 -9.37 -8.13
N PRO A 189 11.67 -8.40 -9.02
CA PRO A 189 10.89 -8.70 -10.22
C PRO A 189 11.62 -9.53 -11.28
N LEU A 190 12.95 -9.67 -11.20
CA LEU A 190 13.75 -10.54 -12.05
C LEU A 190 14.44 -11.62 -11.20
N PRO A 191 14.76 -12.82 -11.73
CA PRO A 191 15.55 -13.81 -10.99
C PRO A 191 16.93 -13.27 -10.60
N VAL A 192 17.30 -13.29 -9.31
CA VAL A 192 18.54 -12.64 -8.80
C VAL A 192 19.86 -13.25 -9.30
N GLY A 193 19.81 -14.43 -9.91
CA GLY A 193 20.97 -15.08 -10.56
C GLY A 193 21.10 -14.80 -12.06
N ALA A 194 20.18 -14.04 -12.65
CA ALA A 194 20.22 -13.69 -14.06
C ALA A 194 21.12 -12.48 -14.34
N ASP A 195 21.48 -12.30 -15.61
CA ASP A 195 22.18 -11.09 -16.07
C ASP A 195 21.19 -9.94 -16.27
N TYR A 196 21.35 -8.89 -15.46
CA TYR A 196 20.59 -7.65 -15.54
C TYR A 196 21.37 -6.48 -14.94
N SER A 197 21.03 -5.27 -15.35
CA SER A 197 21.57 -4.04 -14.77
C SER A 197 20.47 -3.00 -14.57
N TYR A 198 20.59 -2.21 -13.51
CA TYR A 198 19.67 -1.12 -13.22
C TYR A 198 20.33 -0.10 -12.29
N ARG A 199 19.89 1.16 -12.40
CA ARG A 199 20.28 2.26 -11.53
C ARG A 199 19.05 3.13 -11.26
N SER A 200 19.12 4.05 -10.30
CA SER A 200 18.04 5.03 -10.18
C SER A 200 17.99 5.87 -11.46
N THR A 201 16.84 5.83 -12.11
CA THR A 201 16.51 6.60 -13.31
C THR A 201 15.26 7.45 -13.09
N TRP A 202 14.89 7.63 -11.81
CA TRP A 202 13.69 8.37 -11.42
C TRP A 202 13.83 9.84 -11.80
N GLY A 203 12.83 10.40 -12.47
CA GLY A 203 12.84 11.79 -12.89
C GLY A 203 13.61 12.07 -14.19
N ASP A 204 14.31 11.08 -14.76
CA ASP A 204 15.01 11.22 -16.04
C ASP A 204 14.06 11.62 -17.17
N ALA A 205 14.53 12.39 -18.15
CA ALA A 205 13.70 12.80 -19.28
C ALA A 205 13.35 11.60 -20.19
N ARG A 206 12.09 11.49 -20.62
CA ARG A 206 11.65 10.51 -21.63
C ARG A 206 11.56 11.16 -23.01
N GLY A 207 12.32 10.65 -23.97
CA GLY A 207 12.37 11.21 -25.33
C GLY A 207 11.10 10.98 -26.18
N PHE A 208 10.35 9.89 -25.94
CA PHE A 208 9.13 9.56 -26.69
C PHE A 208 7.88 10.11 -25.99
N GLY A 209 7.08 10.90 -26.73
CA GLY A 209 5.81 11.45 -26.25
C GLY A 209 5.90 12.83 -25.59
N GLY A 210 6.94 13.61 -25.86
CA GLY A 210 7.10 14.98 -25.35
C GLY A 210 7.84 15.07 -24.01
N ARG A 211 7.71 16.20 -23.31
CA ARG A 211 8.37 16.45 -22.01
C ARG A 211 7.69 15.64 -20.90
N ARG A 212 8.19 14.42 -20.66
CA ARG A 212 7.74 13.56 -19.56
C ARG A 212 8.94 13.16 -18.71
N ILE A 213 8.69 12.97 -17.43
CA ILE A 213 9.67 12.38 -16.51
C ILE A 213 9.53 10.86 -16.50
N HIS A 214 10.59 10.18 -16.09
CA HIS A 214 10.59 8.74 -15.91
C HIS A 214 10.06 8.38 -14.51
N GLU A 215 8.83 7.89 -14.47
CA GLU A 215 8.13 7.49 -13.24
C GLU A 215 8.40 6.02 -12.88
N GLY A 216 9.65 5.59 -12.97
CA GLY A 216 10.02 4.22 -12.70
C GLY A 216 11.52 3.97 -12.73
N THR A 217 11.88 2.69 -12.68
CA THR A 217 13.24 2.20 -12.86
C THR A 217 13.24 1.20 -14.00
N ASP A 218 14.18 1.37 -14.93
CA ASP A 218 14.37 0.45 -16.05
C ASP A 218 15.43 -0.60 -15.67
N LEU A 219 15.03 -1.87 -15.68
CA LEU A 219 15.90 -3.02 -15.45
C LEU A 219 16.26 -3.64 -16.81
N PHE A 220 17.46 -3.35 -17.30
CA PHE A 220 17.96 -3.86 -18.57
C PHE A 220 18.33 -5.34 -18.43
N ALA A 221 17.80 -6.16 -19.32
CA ALA A 221 18.00 -7.60 -19.35
C ALA A 221 17.70 -8.17 -20.75
N HIS A 222 18.15 -9.39 -21.02
CA HIS A 222 17.87 -10.05 -22.30
C HIS A 222 16.38 -10.33 -22.51
N TYR A 223 15.96 -10.35 -23.78
CA TYR A 223 14.62 -10.77 -24.17
C TYR A 223 14.26 -12.13 -23.57
N GLY A 224 13.01 -12.27 -23.13
CA GLY A 224 12.49 -13.53 -22.62
C GLY A 224 12.85 -13.84 -21.18
N LEU A 225 13.72 -13.04 -20.51
CA LEU A 225 13.98 -13.23 -19.08
C LEU A 225 12.66 -13.15 -18.29
N PRO A 226 12.33 -14.14 -17.43
CA PRO A 226 11.08 -14.14 -16.69
C PRO A 226 10.92 -12.88 -15.81
N VAL A 227 9.75 -12.26 -15.89
CA VAL A 227 9.33 -11.17 -14.99
C VAL A 227 8.36 -11.74 -13.97
N ARG A 228 8.58 -11.41 -12.69
CA ARG A 228 7.85 -11.95 -11.54
C ARG A 228 7.08 -10.86 -10.81
N ALA A 229 5.94 -11.22 -10.23
CA ALA A 229 5.22 -10.35 -9.31
C ALA A 229 6.08 -10.06 -8.06
N THR A 230 6.07 -8.81 -7.60
CA THR A 230 6.92 -8.34 -6.50
C THR A 230 6.27 -8.50 -5.14
N SER A 231 4.97 -8.74 -5.07
CA SER A 231 4.16 -8.78 -3.85
C SER A 231 2.95 -9.71 -4.04
N TYR A 232 2.27 -10.05 -2.94
CA TYR A 232 0.91 -10.55 -3.03
C TYR A 232 0.02 -9.46 -3.57
N GLY A 233 -0.84 -9.76 -4.53
CA GLY A 233 -1.70 -8.73 -5.08
C GLY A 233 -2.75 -9.24 -6.06
N VAL A 234 -3.56 -8.32 -6.54
CA VAL A 234 -4.57 -8.57 -7.58
C VAL A 234 -4.16 -7.85 -8.86
N ILE A 235 -4.25 -8.53 -9.99
CA ILE A 235 -4.01 -7.92 -11.31
C ILE A 235 -5.16 -6.95 -11.61
N GLU A 236 -4.93 -5.64 -11.48
CA GLU A 236 -5.92 -4.61 -11.83
C GLU A 236 -5.99 -4.39 -13.34
N MET A 237 -4.85 -4.46 -14.03
CA MET A 237 -4.80 -4.32 -15.48
C MET A 237 -3.83 -5.30 -16.13
N LYS A 238 -4.19 -5.68 -17.35
CA LYS A 238 -3.35 -6.45 -18.27
C LYS A 238 -3.71 -6.04 -19.69
N GLY A 239 -2.73 -5.63 -20.48
CA GLY A 239 -3.00 -5.29 -21.88
C GLY A 239 -1.95 -4.38 -22.50
N TRP A 240 -2.31 -3.82 -23.65
CA TRP A 240 -1.47 -2.89 -24.40
C TRP A 240 -1.74 -1.44 -24.01
N ASN A 241 -0.69 -0.62 -23.90
CA ASN A 241 -0.82 0.83 -24.14
C ASN A 241 0.31 1.33 -25.04
N ARG A 242 0.11 2.51 -25.64
CA ARG A 242 1.07 3.09 -26.61
C ARG A 242 2.46 3.29 -26.02
N PHE A 243 2.57 3.64 -24.75
CA PHE A 243 3.85 4.00 -24.13
C PHE A 243 4.60 2.81 -23.54
N GLY A 244 3.93 2.00 -22.71
CA GLY A 244 4.49 0.85 -22.02
C GLY A 244 4.34 -0.48 -22.77
N GLY A 245 3.72 -0.50 -23.95
CA GLY A 245 3.52 -1.74 -24.71
C GLY A 245 2.67 -2.75 -23.95
N TRP A 246 3.09 -4.01 -23.92
CA TRP A 246 2.47 -5.03 -23.07
C TRP A 246 2.82 -4.77 -21.61
N ARG A 247 1.78 -4.57 -20.81
CA ARG A 247 1.91 -4.18 -19.41
C ARG A 247 0.93 -4.89 -18.49
N ILE A 248 1.35 -5.07 -17.23
CA ILE A 248 0.56 -5.56 -16.11
C ILE A 248 0.63 -4.55 -14.97
N GLY A 249 -0.49 -4.37 -14.28
CA GLY A 249 -0.61 -3.59 -13.06
C GLY A 249 -1.16 -4.48 -11.95
N ILE A 250 -0.46 -4.54 -10.81
CA ILE A 250 -0.81 -5.36 -9.65
C ILE A 250 -0.92 -4.46 -8.42
N ARG A 251 -2.00 -4.58 -7.66
CA ARG A 251 -2.20 -3.85 -6.39
C ARG A 251 -1.95 -4.76 -5.19
N ASP A 252 -1.10 -4.33 -4.27
CA ASP A 252 -0.81 -5.03 -3.01
C ASP A 252 -1.67 -4.51 -1.83
N ILE A 253 -1.61 -5.20 -0.68
CA ILE A 253 -2.33 -4.79 0.54
C ILE A 253 -1.84 -3.48 1.18
N HIS A 254 -0.72 -2.92 0.71
CA HIS A 254 -0.18 -1.62 1.16
C HIS A 254 -0.63 -0.46 0.27
N ASN A 255 -1.55 -0.74 -0.65
CA ASN A 255 -2.05 0.18 -1.66
C ASN A 255 -0.96 0.63 -2.64
N HIS A 256 0.08 -0.17 -2.83
CA HIS A 256 1.05 0.03 -3.90
C HIS A 256 0.53 -0.63 -5.18
N TYR A 257 0.57 0.15 -6.24
CA TYR A 257 0.37 -0.32 -7.59
C TYR A 257 1.73 -0.56 -8.24
N HIS A 258 2.00 -1.82 -8.54
CA HIS A 258 3.20 -2.29 -9.20
C HIS A 258 2.95 -2.35 -10.70
N TYR A 259 3.62 -1.48 -11.44
CA TYR A 259 3.48 -1.34 -12.88
C TYR A 259 4.65 -2.02 -13.60
N PHE A 260 4.35 -3.02 -14.42
CA PHE A 260 5.32 -3.77 -15.21
C PHE A 260 5.05 -3.52 -16.68
N ALA A 261 6.01 -2.97 -17.41
CA ALA A 261 5.86 -2.62 -18.82
C ALA A 261 7.00 -3.14 -19.69
N HIS A 262 6.83 -2.94 -21.00
CA HIS A 262 7.72 -3.39 -22.07
C HIS A 262 7.85 -4.91 -22.15
N LEU A 263 6.86 -5.64 -21.66
CA LEU A 263 6.89 -7.11 -21.66
C LEU A 263 6.92 -7.63 -23.10
N ASN A 264 7.62 -8.75 -23.32
CA ASN A 264 7.55 -9.49 -24.58
C ASN A 264 6.21 -10.22 -24.73
N GLY A 265 5.60 -10.58 -23.61
CA GLY A 265 4.30 -11.24 -23.52
C GLY A 265 3.94 -11.53 -22.06
N PHE A 266 2.73 -12.05 -21.86
CA PHE A 266 2.22 -12.43 -20.55
C PHE A 266 2.42 -13.93 -20.30
N ALA A 267 2.57 -14.32 -19.04
CA ALA A 267 2.50 -15.74 -18.70
C ALA A 267 1.09 -16.29 -19.02
N LYS A 268 1.01 -17.58 -19.35
CA LYS A 268 -0.23 -18.24 -19.75
C LYS A 268 -1.28 -18.18 -18.64
N GLY A 269 -2.53 -17.93 -19.01
CA GLY A 269 -3.68 -17.96 -18.10
C GLY A 269 -3.91 -16.69 -17.28
N LEU A 270 -3.00 -15.70 -17.35
CA LEU A 270 -3.17 -14.44 -16.62
C LEU A 270 -4.34 -13.61 -17.11
N LYS A 271 -5.14 -13.12 -16.17
CA LYS A 271 -6.29 -12.24 -16.42
C LYS A 271 -6.45 -11.19 -15.32
N ALA A 272 -7.08 -10.06 -15.66
CA ALA A 272 -7.45 -9.07 -14.66
C ALA A 272 -8.37 -9.69 -13.59
N GLY A 273 -8.24 -9.22 -12.36
CA GLY A 273 -8.87 -9.76 -11.17
C GLY A 273 -8.19 -11.01 -10.59
N GLN A 274 -7.16 -11.58 -11.21
CA GLN A 274 -6.47 -12.75 -10.66
C GLN A 274 -5.55 -12.37 -9.50
N ILE A 275 -5.46 -13.23 -8.48
CA ILE A 275 -4.48 -13.14 -7.39
C ILE A 275 -3.12 -13.63 -7.89
N VAL A 276 -2.07 -12.91 -7.51
CA VAL A 276 -0.67 -13.31 -7.73
C VAL A 276 0.11 -13.31 -6.42
N GLU A 277 1.18 -14.10 -6.40
CA GLU A 277 2.09 -14.24 -5.27
C GLU A 277 3.49 -13.66 -5.58
N PRO A 278 4.26 -13.20 -4.57
CA PRO A 278 5.63 -12.78 -4.75
C PRO A 278 6.46 -13.89 -5.40
N GLY A 279 7.12 -13.59 -6.52
CA GLY A 279 7.93 -14.55 -7.28
C GLY A 279 7.17 -15.30 -8.38
N GLN A 280 5.84 -15.21 -8.44
CA GLN A 280 5.06 -15.79 -9.53
C GLN A 280 5.41 -15.13 -10.86
N VAL A 281 5.70 -15.92 -11.89
CA VAL A 281 6.00 -15.41 -13.24
C VAL A 281 4.74 -14.78 -13.85
N ILE A 282 4.85 -13.51 -14.25
CA ILE A 282 3.76 -12.72 -14.84
C ILE A 282 3.96 -12.43 -16.34
N GLY A 283 5.17 -12.66 -16.85
CA GLY A 283 5.53 -12.41 -18.24
C GLY A 283 7.02 -12.54 -18.42
N SER A 284 7.54 -11.85 -19.43
CA SER A 284 8.99 -11.84 -19.69
C SER A 284 9.45 -10.49 -20.23
N VAL A 285 10.71 -10.15 -19.99
CA VAL A 285 11.37 -8.94 -20.49
C VAL A 285 11.26 -8.87 -22.01
N GLY A 286 10.97 -7.67 -22.53
CA GLY A 286 10.91 -7.39 -23.95
C GLY A 286 11.27 -5.95 -24.25
N SER A 287 10.78 -5.46 -25.39
CA SER A 287 10.97 -4.08 -25.87
C SER A 287 9.70 -3.53 -26.50
N SER A 288 8.54 -4.00 -26.01
CA SER A 288 7.26 -3.65 -26.60
C SER A 288 6.84 -2.23 -26.21
N GLY A 289 6.26 -1.48 -27.15
CA GLY A 289 5.74 -0.13 -26.90
C GLY A 289 6.14 0.89 -27.96
N TYR A 290 5.88 2.16 -27.65
CA TYR A 290 6.11 3.32 -28.52
C TYR A 290 5.41 3.21 -29.89
N GLY A 291 4.16 2.72 -29.90
CA GLY A 291 3.40 2.54 -31.13
C GLY A 291 2.05 1.85 -30.96
N PRO A 292 1.40 1.47 -32.08
CA PRO A 292 0.19 0.65 -32.06
C PRO A 292 0.44 -0.76 -31.47
N PRO A 293 -0.61 -1.49 -31.07
CA PRO A 293 -0.50 -2.84 -30.51
C PRO A 293 0.45 -3.75 -31.29
N GLY A 294 1.38 -4.39 -30.56
CA GLY A 294 2.38 -5.30 -31.13
C GLY A 294 3.71 -4.65 -31.53
N THR A 295 3.85 -3.32 -31.43
CA THR A 295 5.13 -2.64 -31.73
C THR A 295 6.25 -3.12 -30.78
N ALA A 296 7.41 -3.52 -31.31
CA ALA A 296 8.57 -3.89 -30.51
C ALA A 296 9.88 -3.44 -31.17
N GLY A 297 11.00 -3.47 -30.44
CA GLY A 297 12.35 -3.25 -30.98
C GLY A 297 12.75 -1.78 -31.12
N LYS A 298 11.97 -0.83 -30.60
CA LYS A 298 12.28 0.62 -30.70
C LYS A 298 13.29 1.12 -29.66
N PHE A 299 13.69 0.26 -28.73
CA PHE A 299 14.63 0.54 -27.64
C PHE A 299 15.21 -0.79 -27.13
N PRO A 300 16.35 -0.77 -26.40
CA PRO A 300 16.95 -1.97 -25.83
C PRO A 300 15.97 -2.71 -24.91
N PRO A 301 16.03 -4.05 -24.83
CA PRO A 301 15.13 -4.81 -23.98
C PRO A 301 15.34 -4.47 -22.50
N HIS A 302 14.24 -4.19 -21.80
CA HIS A 302 14.22 -3.91 -20.37
C HIS A 302 12.84 -4.13 -19.78
N LEU A 303 12.79 -4.37 -18.47
CA LEU A 303 11.57 -4.21 -17.69
C LEU A 303 11.50 -2.76 -17.21
N HIS A 304 10.48 -2.01 -17.64
CA HIS A 304 10.13 -0.78 -16.94
C HIS A 304 9.27 -1.14 -15.73
N TYR A 305 9.74 -0.81 -14.54
CA TYR A 305 9.05 -1.04 -13.28
C TYR A 305 8.69 0.29 -12.61
N GLY A 306 7.39 0.56 -12.48
CA GLY A 306 6.85 1.75 -11.82
C GLY A 306 6.13 1.40 -10.53
N MET A 307 6.07 2.35 -9.60
CA MET A 307 5.30 2.23 -8.36
C MET A 307 4.44 3.46 -8.14
N TYR A 308 3.18 3.22 -7.79
CA TYR A 308 2.19 4.26 -7.55
C TYR A 308 1.41 3.97 -6.27
N LYS A 309 0.83 4.98 -5.66
CA LYS A 309 0.01 4.86 -4.45
C LYS A 309 -1.18 5.80 -4.51
N ASP A 310 -2.28 5.40 -3.88
CA ASP A 310 -3.49 6.21 -3.75
C ASP A 310 -3.72 6.68 -2.30
N ASN A 311 -4.23 7.90 -2.12
CA ASN A 311 -4.47 8.54 -0.82
C ASN A 311 -5.96 8.79 -0.54
N GLY A 312 -6.86 8.16 -1.29
CA GLY A 312 -8.29 8.41 -1.20
C GLY A 312 -8.77 9.61 -2.04
N ARG A 313 -7.86 10.38 -2.66
CA ARG A 313 -8.19 11.52 -3.53
C ARG A 313 -7.51 11.43 -4.88
N THR A 314 -6.21 11.14 -4.89
CA THR A 314 -5.38 11.08 -6.09
C THR A 314 -4.34 9.96 -5.98
N GLU A 315 -3.97 9.43 -7.13
CA GLU A 315 -2.84 8.52 -7.28
C GLU A 315 -1.57 9.32 -7.64
N TRP A 316 -0.42 8.94 -7.07
CA TRP A 316 0.88 9.51 -7.41
C TRP A 316 1.93 8.42 -7.59
N SER A 317 2.90 8.70 -8.44
CA SER A 317 4.08 7.86 -8.68
C SER A 317 5.17 8.15 -7.63
N PHE A 318 5.99 7.15 -7.28
CA PHE A 318 7.16 7.34 -6.41
C PHE A 318 8.33 6.43 -6.80
N ASP A 319 9.55 6.81 -6.41
CA ASP A 319 10.79 6.12 -6.82
C ASP A 319 10.81 4.65 -6.37
N PRO A 320 10.79 3.69 -7.30
CA PRO A 320 10.83 2.27 -6.95
C PRO A 320 12.25 1.77 -6.64
N TYR A 321 13.31 2.52 -6.98
CA TYR A 321 14.69 2.07 -6.86
C TYR A 321 15.06 1.62 -5.44
N PRO A 322 14.73 2.36 -4.35
CA PRO A 322 15.03 1.91 -2.98
C PRO A 322 14.38 0.56 -2.64
N HIS A 323 13.14 0.33 -3.10
CA HIS A 323 12.42 -0.92 -2.90
C HIS A 323 13.07 -2.07 -3.66
N LEU A 324 13.42 -1.85 -4.94
CA LEU A 324 14.12 -2.82 -5.77
C LEU A 324 15.44 -3.26 -5.13
N ARG A 325 16.26 -2.31 -4.64
CA ARG A 325 17.52 -2.62 -3.93
C ARG A 325 17.28 -3.46 -2.67
N ALA A 326 16.25 -3.13 -1.89
CA ALA A 326 15.92 -3.85 -0.67
C ALA A 326 15.47 -5.29 -0.96
N TRP A 327 14.57 -5.47 -1.94
CA TRP A 327 14.06 -6.79 -2.32
C TRP A 327 15.13 -7.67 -2.96
N GLU A 328 15.97 -7.12 -3.84
CA GLU A 328 17.11 -7.85 -4.41
C GLU A 328 18.04 -8.36 -3.31
N ARG A 329 18.43 -7.49 -2.36
CA ARG A 329 19.31 -7.87 -1.25
C ARG A 329 18.67 -8.94 -0.37
N ALA A 330 17.38 -8.80 -0.06
CA ALA A 330 16.67 -9.75 0.79
C ALA A 330 16.58 -11.13 0.12
N GLU A 331 16.32 -11.18 -1.19
CA GLU A 331 16.24 -12.44 -1.94
C GLU A 331 17.61 -13.11 -2.10
N ARG A 332 18.67 -12.35 -2.41
CA ARG A 332 20.04 -12.89 -2.47
C ARG A 332 20.53 -13.49 -1.15
N LYS A 333 20.02 -13.05 0.00
CA LYS A 333 20.36 -13.61 1.32
C LYS A 333 19.69 -14.95 1.62
N ARG A 334 18.64 -15.32 0.87
CA ARG A 334 17.88 -16.56 1.05
C ARG A 334 18.42 -17.72 0.21
N HIS A 335 19.34 -17.43 -0.71
CA HIS A 335 20.04 -18.37 -1.58
C HIS A 335 21.48 -18.53 -1.14
#